data_AF-A0A173TV10-F1
#
_entry.id   AF-A0A173TV10-F1
#
_cell.length_a   1.000
_cell.length_b   1.000
_cell.length_c   1.000
_cell.angle_alpha   90.00
_cell.angle_beta   90.00
_cell.angle_gamma   90.00
#
_symmetry.space_group_name_H-M   'P 1'
#
loop_
_entity.id
_entity.type
_entity.pdbx_description
1 polymer ?
#
loop_
_entity_poly.entity_id
_entity_poly.type
_entity_poly.pdbx_seq_one_letter_code
_entity_poly.pdbx_strand_id
1 'polypeptide(L)'
;MGISTVQIVLLVIFGCIAGMGSVLDSFQTHRPLIACTVVGLILGDVKTGILLGGTLEMIALGWMNIGAAQSPDSALASIISTILVVVGHQSVANGIAIALPVAVAGQVLTV
;
A
#
# COMPACT_ATOMS: atom_id res chain seq x y z
N MET A 1 17.64 12.82 0.33
CA MET A 1 16.73 13.78 -0.33
C MET A 1 15.44 13.79 0.47
N GLY A 2 15.04 14.95 1.03
CA GLY A 2 13.80 15.03 1.80
C GLY A 2 12.58 14.92 0.90
N ILE A 3 11.51 14.31 1.40
CA ILE A 3 10.21 14.28 0.72
C ILE A 3 9.73 15.74 0.56
N SER A 4 9.39 16.14 -0.67
CA SER A 4 8.86 17.47 -0.92
C SER A 4 7.45 17.62 -0.33
N THR A 5 7.08 18.80 0.14
CA THR A 5 5.72 19.09 0.65
C THR A 5 4.64 18.71 -0.38
N VAL A 6 4.93 18.86 -1.67
CA VAL A 6 4.01 18.46 -2.76
C VAL A 6 3.80 16.93 -2.77
N GLN A 7 4.87 16.15 -2.56
CA GLN A 7 4.77 14.69 -2.50
C GLN A 7 3.96 14.25 -1.27
N ILE A 8 4.13 14.90 -0.12
CA ILE A 8 3.35 14.62 1.09
C ILE A 8 1.86 14.84 0.82
N VAL A 9 1.49 15.97 0.21
CA VAL A 9 0.09 16.28 -0.13
C VAL A 9 -0.48 15.24 -1.09
N LEU A 10 0.27 14.86 -2.13
CA LEU A 10 -0.16 13.83 -3.08
C LEU A 10 -0.32 12.45 -2.42
N LEU A 11 0.58 12.07 -1.51
CA LEU A 11 0.49 10.82 -0.75
C LEU A 11 -0.75 10.80 0.14
N VAL A 12 -1.09 11.92 0.80
CA VAL A 12 -2.29 12.02 1.64
C VAL A 12 -3.56 11.90 0.79
N ILE A 13 -3.64 12.63 -0.32
CA ILE A 13 -4.79 12.56 -1.24
C ILE A 13 -4.97 11.14 -1.77
N PHE A 14 -3.88 10.52 -2.24
CA PHE A 14 -3.95 9.14 -2.72
C PHE A 14 -4.28 8.14 -1.60
N GLY A 15 -3.73 8.34 -0.40
CA GLY A 15 -4.05 7.55 0.78
C GLY A 15 -5.54 7.60 1.14
N CYS A 16 -6.17 8.76 1.05
CA CYS A 16 -7.63 8.86 1.23
C CYS A 16 -8.40 8.08 0.15
N ILE A 17 -7.96 8.14 -1.11
CA ILE A 17 -8.60 7.40 -2.22
C ILE A 17 -8.44 5.88 -2.04
N ALA A 18 -7.25 5.43 -1.66
CA ALA A 18 -6.97 4.01 -1.40
C ALA A 18 -7.72 3.50 -0.17
N GLY A 19 -7.83 4.32 0.89
CA GLY A 19 -8.59 4.00 2.10
C GLY A 19 -10.11 3.99 1.88
N MET A 20 -10.67 4.88 1.05
CA MET A 20 -12.06 4.72 0.62
C MET A 20 -12.22 3.44 -0.20
N GLY A 21 -11.23 3.14 -1.05
CA GLY A 21 -11.21 1.95 -1.88
C GLY A 21 -11.15 0.63 -1.13
N SER A 22 -10.58 0.58 0.08
CA SER A 22 -10.49 -0.64 0.90
C SER A 22 -11.83 -1.06 1.51
N VAL A 23 -12.79 -0.13 1.58
CA VAL A 23 -14.17 -0.40 2.03
C VAL A 23 -15.13 -0.54 0.86
N LEU A 24 -14.99 0.29 -0.18
CA LEU A 24 -15.91 0.29 -1.32
C LEU A 24 -15.74 -0.91 -2.25
N ASP A 25 -14.55 -1.52 -2.29
CA ASP A 25 -14.18 -2.70 -3.09
C ASP A 25 -14.53 -2.64 -4.60
N SER A 26 -14.86 -1.47 -5.13
CA SER A 26 -15.37 -1.32 -6.51
C SER A 26 -14.26 -1.03 -7.53
N PHE A 27 -13.46 0.01 -7.27
CA PHE A 27 -12.37 0.43 -8.17
C PHE A 27 -11.04 -0.27 -7.88
N GLN A 28 -10.98 -1.11 -6.84
CA GLN A 28 -9.79 -1.87 -6.45
C GLN A 28 -8.54 -0.99 -6.23
N THR A 29 -8.70 0.30 -5.89
CA THR A 29 -7.57 1.21 -5.64
C THR A 29 -6.72 0.80 -4.44
N HIS A 30 -7.27 0.01 -3.53
CA HIS A 30 -6.58 -0.58 -2.38
C HIS A 30 -5.63 -1.73 -2.76
N ARG A 31 -5.78 -2.31 -3.97
CA ARG A 31 -4.98 -3.45 -4.42
C ARG A 31 -3.49 -3.09 -4.40
N PRO A 32 -2.62 -3.96 -3.86
CA PRO A 32 -1.20 -3.68 -3.76
C PRO A 32 -0.54 -3.27 -5.07
N LEU A 33 -0.95 -3.88 -6.19
CA LEU A 33 -0.40 -3.50 -7.48
C LEU A 33 -0.64 -2.02 -7.81
N ILE A 34 -1.87 -1.52 -7.62
CA ILE A 34 -2.23 -0.13 -7.94
C ILE A 34 -1.65 0.81 -6.89
N ALA A 35 -1.82 0.48 -5.61
CA ALA A 35 -1.38 1.31 -4.49
C ALA A 35 0.15 1.54 -4.51
N CYS A 36 0.95 0.48 -4.63
CA CYS A 36 2.41 0.60 -4.67
C CYS A 36 2.90 1.33 -5.94
N THR A 37 2.24 1.13 -7.08
CA THR A 37 2.65 1.78 -8.33
C THR A 37 2.42 3.28 -8.27
N VAL A 38 1.27 3.74 -7.77
CA VAL A 38 0.98 5.17 -7.64
C VAL A 38 1.86 5.82 -6.58
N VAL A 39 2.10 5.17 -5.45
CA VAL A 39 3.02 5.67 -4.42
C VAL A 39 4.46 5.75 -4.94
N GLY A 40 4.93 4.73 -5.67
CA GLY A 40 6.22 4.76 -6.35
C GLY A 40 6.33 5.89 -7.36
N LEU A 41 5.25 6.19 -8.10
CA LEU A 41 5.20 7.32 -9.02
C LEU A 41 5.29 8.68 -8.32
N ILE A 42 4.59 8.85 -7.19
CA ILE A 42 4.66 10.09 -6.39
C ILE A 42 6.08 10.28 -5.82
N LEU A 43 6.73 9.19 -5.40
CA LEU A 43 8.06 9.22 -4.82
C LEU A 43 9.19 9.28 -5.86
N GLY A 44 8.90 9.01 -7.14
CA GLY A 44 9.85 9.09 -8.24
C GLY A 44 10.56 7.77 -8.61
N ASP A 45 10.18 6.65 -7.99
CA ASP A 45 10.69 5.31 -8.32
C ASP A 45 9.54 4.33 -8.60
N VAL A 46 9.05 4.39 -9.83
CA VAL A 46 7.96 3.54 -10.31
C VAL A 46 8.38 2.08 -10.42
N LYS A 47 9.64 1.80 -10.78
CA LYS A 47 10.11 0.41 -10.99
C LYS A 47 10.08 -0.36 -9.69
N THR A 48 10.60 0.25 -8.62
CA THR A 48 10.58 -0.37 -7.29
C THR A 48 9.15 -0.50 -6.75
N GLY A 49 8.29 0.49 -7.01
CA GLY A 49 6.87 0.42 -6.66
C GLY A 49 6.10 -0.71 -7.36
N ILE A 50 6.29 -0.90 -8.66
CA ILE A 50 5.66 -1.99 -9.42
C ILE A 50 6.19 -3.35 -8.95
N LEU A 51 7.49 -3.48 -8.72
CA LEU A 51 8.09 -4.74 -8.27
C LEU A 51 7.53 -5.15 -6.91
N LEU A 52 7.51 -4.22 -5.94
CA LEU A 52 6.93 -4.45 -4.63
C LEU A 52 5.42 -4.74 -4.72
N GLY A 53 4.68 -3.93 -5.48
CA GLY A 53 3.24 -4.11 -5.69
C GLY A 53 2.90 -5.47 -6.29
N GLY A 54 3.64 -5.91 -7.31
CA GLY A 54 3.47 -7.23 -7.91
C GLY A 54 3.72 -8.36 -6.91
N THR A 55 4.74 -8.25 -6.07
CA THR A 55 5.01 -9.25 -5.02
C THR A 55 3.94 -9.28 -3.93
N LEU A 56 3.47 -8.11 -3.48
CA LEU A 56 2.42 -8.01 -2.47
C LEU A 56 1.06 -8.45 -3.01
N GLU A 57 0.77 -8.21 -4.29
CA GLU A 57 -0.45 -8.68 -4.93
C GLU A 57 -0.54 -10.20 -4.89
N MET A 58 0.56 -10.91 -5.17
CA MET A 58 0.61 -12.38 -5.07
C MET A 58 0.31 -12.89 -3.66
N ILE A 59 0.69 -12.14 -2.62
CA ILE A 59 0.37 -12.46 -1.23
C ILE A 59 -1.10 -12.14 -0.93
N ALA A 60 -1.62 -11.05 -1.48
CA ALA A 60 -2.97 -10.56 -1.24
C ALA A 60 -4.05 -11.21 -2.13
N LEU A 61 -3.72 -12.18 -3.00
CA LEU A 61 -4.69 -12.88 -3.85
C LEU A 61 -5.84 -13.52 -3.05
N GLY A 62 -5.58 -13.92 -1.79
CA GLY A 62 -6.58 -14.49 -0.88
C GLY A 62 -7.25 -13.47 0.04
N TRP A 63 -6.88 -12.19 -0.01
CA TRP A 63 -7.44 -11.16 0.86
C TRP A 63 -8.71 -10.61 0.23
N MET A 64 -9.83 -11.15 0.68
CA MET A 64 -11.18 -10.76 0.28
C MET A 64 -12.04 -10.61 1.53
N ASN A 65 -12.83 -9.55 1.57
CA ASN A 65 -13.79 -9.33 2.65
C ASN A 65 -15.01 -10.25 2.44
N ILE A 66 -15.34 -11.09 3.43
CA ILE A 66 -16.45 -12.04 3.36
C ILE A 66 -17.39 -11.83 4.55
N GLY A 67 -18.53 -11.19 4.30
CA GLY A 67 -19.48 -10.83 5.34
C GLY A 67 -18.86 -9.88 6.37
N ALA A 68 -18.94 -10.23 7.65
CA ALA A 68 -18.30 -9.46 8.73
C ALA A 68 -16.80 -9.79 8.92
N ALA A 69 -16.28 -10.81 8.24
CA ALA A 69 -14.85 -11.11 8.28
C ALA A 69 -14.11 -10.17 7.32
N GLN A 70 -13.51 -9.13 7.89
CA GLN A 70 -12.61 -8.23 7.17
C GLN A 70 -11.26 -8.90 6.96
N SER A 71 -10.73 -8.77 5.75
CA SER A 71 -9.39 -9.24 5.40
C SER A 71 -8.32 -8.23 5.87
N PRO A 72 -7.02 -8.61 5.88
CA PRO A 72 -5.95 -7.68 6.21
C PRO A 72 -5.95 -6.44 5.29
N ASP A 73 -5.67 -5.26 5.84
CA ASP A 73 -5.70 -4.01 5.07
C ASP A 73 -4.49 -3.90 4.14
N SER A 74 -4.72 -4.25 2.87
CA SER A 74 -3.72 -4.15 1.81
C SER A 74 -3.41 -2.72 1.37
N ALA A 75 -4.33 -1.75 1.52
CA ALA A 75 -4.06 -0.37 1.14
C ALA A 75 -2.96 0.22 2.04
N LEU A 76 -3.15 0.10 3.35
CA LEU A 76 -2.24 0.67 4.33
C LEU A 76 -0.87 -0.04 4.30
N ALA A 77 -0.88 -1.36 4.15
CA ALA A 77 0.35 -2.15 3.96
C ALA A 77 1.14 -1.71 2.73
N SER A 78 0.47 -1.49 1.60
CA SER A 78 1.09 -1.14 0.33
C SER A 78 1.68 0.27 0.32
N ILE A 79 0.96 1.25 0.89
CA ILE A 79 1.43 2.63 0.95
C ILE A 79 2.66 2.74 1.88
N ILE A 80 2.58 2.18 3.09
CA ILE A 80 3.67 2.29 4.08
C ILE A 80 4.92 1.54 3.61
N SER A 81 4.76 0.30 3.11
CA SER A 81 5.90 -0.48 2.63
C SER A 81 6.60 0.19 1.44
N THR A 82 5.84 0.76 0.49
CA THR A 82 6.43 1.47 -0.65
C THR A 82 7.21 2.71 -0.21
N ILE A 83 6.66 3.50 0.73
CA ILE A 83 7.37 4.68 1.27
C ILE A 83 8.67 4.24 1.95
N LEU A 84 8.65 3.18 2.76
CA LEU A 84 9.85 2.69 3.45
C LEU A 84 10.92 2.15 2.49
N VAL A 85 10.52 1.45 1.44
CA VAL A 85 11.45 0.92 0.44
C VAL A 85 12.08 2.05 -0.37
N VAL A 86 11.27 3.00 -0.87
CA VAL A 86 11.75 4.06 -1.76
C VAL A 86 12.51 5.15 -1.00
N VAL A 87 11.96 5.63 0.12
CA VAL A 87 12.57 6.73 0.92
C VAL A 87 13.62 6.21 1.89
N GLY A 88 13.35 5.07 2.52
CA GLY A 88 14.28 4.43 3.46
C GLY A 88 15.42 3.66 2.80
N HIS A 89 15.45 3.60 1.46
CA HIS A 89 16.42 2.84 0.67
C HIS A 89 16.56 1.38 1.13
N GLN A 90 15.44 0.79 1.55
CA GLN A 90 15.37 -0.59 2.02
C GLN A 90 15.23 -1.55 0.84
N SER A 91 15.59 -2.82 1.06
CA SER A 91 15.32 -3.86 0.07
C SER A 91 13.82 -4.14 -0.04
N VAL A 92 13.36 -4.62 -1.21
CA VAL A 92 11.97 -5.06 -1.41
C VAL A 92 11.58 -6.15 -0.39
N ALA A 93 12.51 -7.04 -0.05
CA ALA A 93 12.29 -8.08 0.95
C ALA A 93 11.99 -7.49 2.34
N ASN A 94 12.71 -6.44 2.76
CA ASN A 94 12.43 -5.74 4.01
C ASN A 94 11.08 -5.04 3.98
N GLY A 95 10.70 -4.46 2.83
CA GLY A 95 9.39 -3.87 2.61
C GLY A 95 8.24 -4.86 2.81
N ILE A 96 8.37 -6.07 2.25
CA ILE A 96 7.39 -7.16 2.41
C ILE A 96 7.31 -7.62 3.87
N ALA A 97 8.45 -7.75 4.55
CA ALA A 97 8.50 -8.16 5.95
C ALA A 97 7.73 -7.19 6.87
N ILE A 98 7.76 -5.89 6.55
CA ILE A 98 7.02 -4.84 7.28
C ILE A 98 5.56 -4.76 6.83
N ALA A 99 5.27 -5.05 5.56
CA ALA A 99 3.93 -4.96 5.00
C ALA A 99 2.91 -5.86 5.73
N LEU A 100 3.30 -7.09 6.10
CA LEU A 100 2.39 -8.02 6.79
C LEU A 100 1.92 -7.52 8.17
N PRO A 101 2.81 -7.19 9.12
CA PRO A 101 2.41 -6.64 10.42
C PRO A 101 1.56 -5.37 10.28
N VAL A 102 1.90 -4.52 9.30
CA VAL A 102 1.17 -3.30 9.01
C VAL A 102 -0.24 -3.59 8.47
N ALA A 103 -0.41 -4.60 7.62
CA ALA A 103 -1.72 -5.03 7.12
C ALA A 103 -2.65 -5.49 8.26
N VAL A 104 -2.09 -6.24 9.22
CA VAL A 104 -2.83 -6.70 10.41
C VAL A 104 -3.20 -5.52 11.31
N ALA A 105 -2.28 -4.56 11.50
CA ALA A 105 -2.58 -3.35 12.25
C ALA A 105 -3.67 -2.50 11.55
N GLY A 106 -3.60 -2.36 10.22
CA GLY A 106 -4.61 -1.66 9.43
C GLY A 106 -5.98 -2.34 9.47
N GLN A 107 -6.02 -3.67 9.49
CA GLN A 107 -7.26 -4.42 9.69
C GLN A 107 -7.94 -4.02 11.00
N VAL A 108 -7.19 -3.97 12.11
CA VAL A 108 -7.70 -3.57 13.44
C VAL A 108 -8.21 -2.12 13.47
N LEU A 109 -7.66 -1.25 12.63
CA LEU A 109 -8.13 0.14 12.50
C LEU A 109 -9.37 0.27 11.61
N THR A 110 -9.62 -0.73 10.75
CA THR A 110 -10.70 -0.73 9.77
C THR A 110 -11.97 -1.42 10.32
N VAL A 111 -11.81 -2.38 11.24
CA VAL A 111 -12.91 -3.03 11.99
C VAL A 111 -13.32 -2.23 13.21
#